data_AF-A0A9D8G5A0-F1
#
_entry.id   AF-A0A9D8G5A0-F1
#
_cell.length_a   1.000
_cell.length_b   1.000
_cell.length_c   1.000
_cell.angle_alpha   90.00
_cell.angle_beta   90.00
_cell.angle_gamma   90.00
#
_symmetry.space_group_name_H-M   'P 1'
#
loop_
_entity.id
_entity.type
_entity.pdbx_description
1 polymer ?
#
loop_
_entity_poly.entity_id
_entity_poly.type
_entity_poly.pdbx_seq_one_letter_code
_entity_poly.pdbx_strand_id
1 'polypeptide(L)'
;MSRYLIWIFSFLVISGSLHASSADHLNQIGLYTTIIEKLIYYKNDRFTVFYGGPVTSTGVRWVMYATFEDADYETRAVYEVAFVNCNLEDARGAKVLFVDIPDINIKFKNELSDDYRVFRRLYSGEYSSGKYIVVRAADVAMPYYPNIYLSLLKGEKRKQDQVEITQFLHKHYKTRKSSTLFYVSSFKEEIDKRTDEEVSTKPIHLQISLDGKKEDFYLVQKVFLKDPWKLYYLVTNSPDGLISREKASDFFVRIDSGCASGQIYDDDSCDCLDQLHNALASLRKTQGMIIHIPAQDGRGYGSALKAETEIYKRGGKGRVRETTPLDTIAAARYLYRFATIDLRTYDGIAYLLKSLGYDRIILATDNRLKCQALNHHGIEVSRRPTYSIKKSCEEHLAAKKCDPSYFSDKK
;
A
#
# COMPACT_ATOMS: atom_id res chain seq x y z
N MET A 1 -29.86 -48.81 27.49
CA MET A 1 -30.12 -47.36 27.60
C MET A 1 -29.25 -46.69 26.53
N SER A 2 -29.73 -46.66 25.28
CA SER A 2 -30.28 -45.49 24.56
C SER A 2 -29.25 -44.37 24.36
N ARG A 3 -28.93 -43.85 23.17
CA ARG A 3 -29.32 -44.01 21.75
C ARG A 3 -28.29 -43.18 20.94
N TYR A 4 -28.18 -43.45 19.64
CA TYR A 4 -27.38 -42.74 18.63
C TYR A 4 -27.61 -41.21 18.51
N LEU A 5 -26.62 -40.53 17.89
CA LEU A 5 -26.66 -39.45 16.87
C LEU A 5 -25.96 -38.08 17.14
N ILE A 6 -24.80 -37.93 16.48
CA ILE A 6 -24.27 -36.84 15.61
C ILE A 6 -24.63 -35.34 15.85
N TRP A 7 -23.58 -34.51 15.69
CA TRP A 7 -23.48 -33.09 15.27
C TRP A 7 -23.42 -32.01 16.38
N ILE A 8 -22.25 -31.34 16.50
CA ILE A 8 -22.03 -29.88 16.35
C ILE A 8 -20.76 -29.37 17.08
N PHE A 9 -19.97 -28.62 16.31
CA PHE A 9 -19.01 -27.58 16.69
C PHE A 9 -19.19 -26.96 18.08
N SER A 10 -18.08 -26.72 18.78
CA SER A 10 -17.82 -25.41 19.40
C SER A 10 -16.36 -25.27 19.82
N PHE A 11 -15.83 -24.10 19.49
CA PHE A 11 -14.61 -23.50 20.01
C PHE A 11 -14.44 -23.72 21.52
N LEU A 12 -13.23 -24.10 21.93
CA LEU A 12 -12.68 -23.66 23.21
C LEU A 12 -11.19 -23.35 23.02
N VAL A 13 -10.85 -22.07 23.16
CA VAL A 13 -9.48 -21.62 23.45
C VAL A 13 -9.22 -21.96 24.91
N ILE A 14 -8.12 -22.67 25.20
CA ILE A 14 -7.13 -22.39 26.26
C ILE A 14 -6.09 -23.53 26.29
N SER A 15 -4.83 -23.13 26.15
CA SER A 15 -3.56 -23.77 26.54
C SER A 15 -3.28 -25.24 26.13
N GLY A 16 -2.32 -25.42 25.22
CA GLY A 16 -1.69 -26.73 25.00
C GLY A 16 -0.90 -26.85 23.69
N SER A 17 0.34 -26.37 23.70
CA SER A 17 1.48 -26.97 22.99
C SER A 17 1.32 -27.29 21.49
N LEU A 18 1.44 -26.26 20.63
CA LEU A 18 1.98 -26.47 19.29
C LEU A 18 3.48 -26.20 19.33
N HIS A 19 4.25 -27.27 19.55
CA HIS A 19 5.66 -27.31 19.13
C HIS A 19 5.68 -27.27 17.60
N ALA A 20 5.61 -26.07 17.02
CA ALA A 20 6.18 -25.83 15.72
C ALA A 20 7.71 -25.81 15.92
N SER A 21 8.38 -26.89 15.53
CA SER A 21 9.83 -27.00 15.63
C SER A 21 10.49 -25.82 14.92
N SER A 22 11.37 -25.13 15.64
CA SER A 22 12.20 -24.00 15.21
C SER A 22 13.12 -24.27 14.02
N ALA A 23 13.07 -25.47 13.43
CA ALA A 23 13.88 -25.87 12.28
C ALA A 23 13.40 -25.26 10.94
N ASP A 24 12.10 -25.00 10.76
CA ASP A 24 11.58 -24.43 9.50
C ASP A 24 11.77 -22.91 9.39
N HIS A 25 11.95 -22.21 10.52
CA HIS A 25 12.25 -20.77 10.53
C HIS A 25 13.71 -20.47 10.15
N LEU A 26 14.64 -21.40 10.36
CA LEU A 26 16.08 -21.18 10.14
C LEU A 26 16.49 -21.18 8.67
N ASN A 27 15.79 -21.92 7.80
CA ASN A 27 16.03 -21.88 6.34
C ASN A 27 15.52 -20.58 5.69
N GLN A 28 14.52 -19.91 6.28
CA GLN A 28 14.05 -18.60 5.80
C GLN A 28 15.03 -17.48 6.13
N ILE A 29 15.76 -17.57 7.25
CA ILE A 29 16.70 -16.52 7.70
C ILE A 29 17.82 -16.28 6.67
N GLY A 30 18.45 -17.33 6.14
CA GLY A 30 19.56 -17.18 5.18
C GLY A 30 19.14 -16.51 3.86
N LEU A 31 17.97 -16.87 3.33
CA LEU A 31 17.41 -16.27 2.11
C LEU A 31 16.90 -14.85 2.35
N TYR A 32 16.27 -14.62 3.49
CA TYR A 32 15.77 -13.31 3.90
C TYR A 32 16.89 -12.29 4.06
N THR A 33 17.99 -12.66 4.72
CA THR A 33 19.19 -11.81 4.81
C THR A 33 19.74 -11.49 3.43
N THR A 34 19.78 -12.47 2.52
CA THR A 34 20.25 -12.26 1.13
C THR A 34 19.36 -11.29 0.35
N ILE A 35 18.04 -11.37 0.50
CA ILE A 35 17.08 -10.46 -0.16
C ILE A 35 17.23 -9.05 0.43
N ILE A 36 17.31 -8.92 1.76
CA ILE A 36 17.55 -7.63 2.43
C ILE A 36 18.83 -6.99 1.93
N GLU A 37 19.94 -7.73 1.88
CA GLU A 37 21.23 -7.19 1.43
C GLU A 37 21.17 -6.67 -0.01
N LYS A 38 20.46 -7.36 -0.91
CA LYS A 38 20.24 -6.89 -2.29
C LYS A 38 19.39 -5.63 -2.35
N LEU A 39 18.48 -5.45 -1.39
CA LEU A 39 17.61 -4.29 -1.30
C LEU A 39 18.22 -3.15 -0.49
N ILE A 40 19.31 -3.33 0.26
CA ILE A 40 19.97 -2.21 0.94
C ILE A 40 20.90 -1.51 -0.06
N TYR A 41 20.58 -0.24 -0.36
CA TYR A 41 21.44 0.60 -1.19
C TYR A 41 22.55 1.26 -0.35
N TYR A 42 22.22 1.69 0.87
CA TYR A 42 23.15 2.35 1.78
C TYR A 42 22.73 2.09 3.23
N LYS A 43 23.69 1.85 4.12
CA LYS A 43 23.46 1.75 5.57
C LYS A 43 24.63 2.39 6.32
N ASN A 44 24.30 3.22 7.31
CA ASN A 44 25.21 3.61 8.39
C ASN A 44 24.54 3.26 9.74
N ASP A 45 25.09 3.73 10.87
CA ASP A 45 24.63 3.32 12.21
C ASP A 45 23.13 3.51 12.48
N ARG A 46 22.47 4.51 11.87
CA ARG A 46 21.04 4.82 12.12
C ARG A 46 20.21 5.20 10.90
N PHE A 47 20.82 5.32 9.72
CA PHE A 47 20.17 5.72 8.49
C PHE A 47 20.41 4.67 7.39
N THR A 48 19.32 4.05 6.95
CA THR A 48 19.34 3.02 5.91
C THR A 48 18.48 3.42 4.72
N VAL A 49 19.04 3.34 3.52
CA VAL A 49 18.32 3.55 2.26
C VAL A 49 18.12 2.21 1.57
N PHE A 50 16.86 1.88 1.31
CA PHE A 50 16.45 0.72 0.55
C PHE A 50 16.36 1.07 -0.92
N TYR A 51 16.98 0.23 -1.75
CA TYR A 51 16.72 0.14 -3.18
C TYR A 51 15.22 0.05 -3.43
N GLY A 52 14.76 0.76 -4.46
CA GLY A 52 13.40 0.58 -4.96
C GLY A 52 13.45 0.28 -6.43
N GLY A 53 12.60 0.90 -7.24
CA GLY A 53 12.51 0.48 -8.63
C GLY A 53 11.97 1.51 -9.59
N PRO A 54 12.02 1.16 -10.88
CA PRO A 54 11.54 2.01 -11.93
C PRO A 54 10.02 2.14 -11.83
N VAL A 55 9.54 3.34 -12.11
CA VAL A 55 8.12 3.60 -12.32
C VAL A 55 7.92 4.00 -13.78
N THR A 56 6.81 3.58 -14.39
CA THR A 56 6.54 3.81 -15.82
C THR A 56 5.86 5.13 -16.14
N SER A 57 5.59 5.98 -15.14
CA SER A 57 4.92 7.25 -15.37
C SER A 57 5.80 8.27 -16.08
N THR A 58 5.12 9.25 -16.69
CA THR A 58 5.74 10.31 -17.48
C THR A 58 6.66 11.19 -16.63
N GLY A 59 6.36 11.37 -15.34
CA GLY A 59 7.17 12.14 -14.40
C GLY A 59 8.11 11.30 -13.53
N VAL A 60 7.59 10.40 -12.71
CA VAL A 60 8.39 9.65 -11.72
C VAL A 60 9.07 8.46 -12.38
N ARG A 61 10.40 8.43 -12.33
CA ARG A 61 11.19 7.36 -12.98
C ARG A 61 11.75 6.36 -12.00
N TRP A 62 11.88 6.72 -10.72
CA TRP A 62 12.41 5.85 -9.68
C TRP A 62 11.83 6.19 -8.31
N VAL A 63 11.62 5.20 -7.46
CA VAL A 63 11.25 5.39 -6.05
C VAL A 63 12.16 4.54 -5.18
N MET A 64 12.52 5.04 -4.00
CA MET A 64 13.29 4.31 -2.97
C MET A 64 12.79 4.70 -1.57
N TYR A 65 13.26 4.01 -0.52
CA TYR A 65 12.86 4.30 0.86
C TYR A 65 14.07 4.64 1.74
N ALA A 66 13.91 5.63 2.61
CA ALA A 66 14.89 6.10 3.56
C ALA A 66 14.35 5.87 4.97
N THR A 67 15.05 5.08 5.78
CA THR A 67 14.63 4.67 7.12
C THR A 67 15.59 5.18 8.17
N PHE A 68 15.04 5.59 9.30
CA PHE A 68 15.78 6.09 10.45
C PHE A 68 15.46 5.26 11.68
N GLU A 69 16.52 4.84 12.36
CA GLU A 69 16.48 4.11 13.61
C GLU A 69 16.70 5.07 14.80
N ASP A 70 16.17 4.73 15.97
CA ASP A 70 16.42 5.43 17.22
C ASP A 70 17.68 4.92 17.93
N ALA A 71 17.83 5.21 19.24
CA ALA A 71 19.00 4.79 20.00
C ALA A 71 19.03 3.28 20.27
N ASP A 72 17.88 2.62 20.23
CA ASP A 72 17.69 1.19 20.50
C ASP A 72 17.65 0.37 19.20
N TYR A 73 18.01 0.99 18.06
CA TYR A 73 17.95 0.42 16.70
C TYR A 73 16.53 0.09 16.23
N GLU A 74 15.51 0.64 16.88
CA GLU A 74 14.13 0.51 16.44
C GLU A 74 13.82 1.56 15.38
N THR A 75 13.11 1.17 14.32
CA THR A 75 12.78 2.14 13.28
C THR A 75 11.75 3.14 13.77
N ARG A 76 12.18 4.41 13.78
CA ARG A 76 11.36 5.56 14.17
C ARG A 76 10.78 6.31 12.99
N ALA A 77 11.36 6.28 11.79
CA ALA A 77 10.80 7.03 10.66
C ALA A 77 11.15 6.39 9.33
N VAL A 78 10.23 6.51 8.37
CA VAL A 78 10.44 6.10 6.99
C VAL A 78 9.96 7.21 6.06
N TYR A 79 10.77 7.50 5.07
CA TYR A 79 10.54 8.46 4.00
C TYR A 79 10.57 7.74 2.66
N GLU A 80 9.67 8.14 1.77
CA GLU A 80 9.72 7.74 0.38
C GLU A 80 10.43 8.82 -0.43
N VAL A 81 11.34 8.42 -1.30
CA VAL A 81 12.19 9.29 -2.10
C VAL A 81 11.94 8.97 -3.57
N ALA A 82 11.22 9.87 -4.25
CA ALA A 82 10.83 9.74 -5.65
C ALA A 82 11.67 10.63 -6.56
N PHE A 83 12.21 10.06 -7.63
CA PHE A 83 13.00 10.75 -8.64
C PHE A 83 12.09 11.10 -9.82
N VAL A 84 11.97 12.39 -10.09
CA VAL A 84 11.09 12.96 -11.12
C VAL A 84 11.95 13.49 -12.26
N ASN A 85 11.64 13.09 -13.50
CA ASN A 85 12.39 13.37 -14.72
C ASN A 85 13.87 12.96 -14.66
N CYS A 86 14.23 12.07 -13.74
CA CYS A 86 15.56 11.50 -13.56
C CYS A 86 15.44 10.17 -12.78
N ASN A 87 16.49 9.36 -12.84
CA ASN A 87 16.68 8.11 -12.11
C ASN A 87 18.00 8.18 -11.30
N LEU A 88 18.42 7.05 -10.72
CA LEU A 88 19.63 6.98 -9.91
C LEU A 88 20.92 7.39 -10.65
N GLU A 89 21.01 7.10 -11.94
CA GLU A 89 22.22 7.29 -12.75
C GLU A 89 22.37 8.73 -13.25
N ASP A 90 21.27 9.48 -13.36
CA ASP A 90 21.26 10.80 -13.99
C ASP A 90 20.70 11.92 -13.09
N ALA A 91 20.54 11.69 -11.79
CA ALA A 91 20.05 12.66 -10.80
C ALA A 91 20.97 13.87 -10.52
N ARG A 92 22.10 14.01 -11.23
CA ARG A 92 23.03 15.15 -11.07
C ARG A 92 22.32 16.48 -11.29
N GLY A 93 22.49 17.39 -10.34
CA GLY A 93 21.88 18.71 -10.37
C GLY A 93 20.37 18.72 -10.11
N ALA A 94 19.77 17.59 -9.72
CA ALA A 94 18.36 17.54 -9.34
C ALA A 94 18.08 18.40 -8.11
N LYS A 95 16.89 19.01 -8.08
CA LYS A 95 16.41 19.82 -6.96
C LYS A 95 15.69 18.93 -5.95
N VAL A 96 16.12 18.97 -4.69
CA VAL A 96 15.48 18.21 -3.61
C VAL A 96 14.31 19.02 -3.04
N LEU A 97 13.15 18.40 -2.97
CA LEU A 97 11.89 18.96 -2.46
C LEU A 97 11.34 18.03 -1.39
N PHE A 98 10.96 18.59 -0.24
CA PHE A 98 10.23 17.86 0.78
C PHE A 98 8.75 18.22 0.68
N VAL A 99 7.87 17.22 0.68
CA VAL A 99 6.42 17.43 0.65
C VAL A 99 5.77 16.64 1.79
N ASP A 100 4.89 17.29 2.54
CA ASP A 100 4.19 16.69 3.66
C ASP A 100 2.71 16.47 3.29
N ILE A 101 2.50 15.47 2.45
CA ILE A 101 1.18 15.13 1.92
C ILE A 101 0.90 13.66 2.24
N PRO A 102 -0.20 13.35 2.94
CA PRO A 102 -0.61 11.98 3.22
C PRO A 102 -0.82 11.15 1.97
N ASP A 103 -0.53 9.85 2.04
CA ASP A 103 -0.77 8.90 0.95
C ASP A 103 -2.21 8.97 0.44
N ILE A 104 -3.17 9.07 1.37
CA ILE A 104 -4.60 9.12 1.08
C ILE A 104 -4.97 10.35 0.24
N ASN A 105 -4.34 11.51 0.50
CA ASN A 105 -4.57 12.73 -0.27
C ASN A 105 -4.02 12.56 -1.69
N ILE A 106 -2.84 11.94 -1.83
CA ILE A 106 -2.22 11.76 -3.14
C ILE A 106 -3.02 10.77 -3.99
N LYS A 107 -3.37 9.63 -3.39
CA LYS A 107 -4.11 8.51 -4.00
C LYS A 107 -5.46 8.92 -4.56
N PHE A 108 -6.19 9.71 -3.80
CA PHE A 108 -7.51 10.20 -4.18
C PHE A 108 -7.46 11.55 -4.87
N LYS A 109 -6.27 11.99 -5.28
CA LYS A 109 -6.06 13.23 -6.01
C LYS A 109 -6.68 14.47 -5.33
N ASN A 110 -6.57 14.58 -4.02
CA ASN A 110 -7.16 15.65 -3.22
C ASN A 110 -6.48 17.02 -3.49
N GLU A 111 -7.12 17.89 -4.28
CA GLU A 111 -6.53 19.14 -4.79
C GLU A 111 -6.50 20.34 -3.80
N LEU A 112 -6.81 20.10 -2.52
CA LEU A 112 -7.06 21.18 -1.56
C LEU A 112 -5.81 21.91 -1.08
N SER A 113 -4.64 21.26 -1.00
CA SER A 113 -3.39 21.90 -0.50
C SER A 113 -2.46 22.37 -1.61
N ASP A 114 -1.73 23.46 -1.36
CA ASP A 114 -0.71 23.97 -2.30
C ASP A 114 0.45 22.99 -2.50
N ASP A 115 0.85 22.29 -1.44
CA ASP A 115 1.85 21.21 -1.53
C ASP A 115 1.39 20.11 -2.48
N TYR A 116 0.12 19.70 -2.41
CA TYR A 116 -0.44 18.74 -3.35
C TYR A 116 -0.43 19.27 -4.78
N ARG A 117 -0.73 20.56 -5.00
CA ARG A 117 -0.64 21.16 -6.34
C ARG A 117 0.79 21.13 -6.86
N VAL A 118 1.78 21.43 -6.03
CA VAL A 118 3.21 21.32 -6.39
C VAL A 118 3.57 19.88 -6.74
N PHE A 119 3.21 18.92 -5.87
CA PHE A 119 3.44 17.50 -6.11
C PHE A 119 2.81 17.05 -7.43
N ARG A 120 1.54 17.39 -7.66
CA ARG A 120 0.80 17.04 -8.87
C ARG A 120 1.46 17.62 -10.12
N ARG A 121 1.91 18.87 -10.10
CA ARG A 121 2.59 19.51 -11.25
C ARG A 121 3.94 18.88 -11.57
N LEU A 122 4.70 18.51 -10.55
CA LEU A 122 5.94 17.75 -10.72
C LEU A 122 5.64 16.39 -11.33
N TYR A 123 4.60 15.75 -10.81
CA TYR A 123 4.17 14.42 -11.18
C TYR A 123 3.60 14.35 -12.62
N SER A 124 2.74 15.30 -13.01
CA SER A 124 2.08 15.36 -14.32
C SER A 124 3.01 15.76 -15.47
N GLY A 125 4.28 16.07 -15.17
CA GLY A 125 5.24 16.55 -16.16
C GLY A 125 5.04 18.01 -16.57
N GLU A 126 4.23 18.79 -15.84
CA GLU A 126 4.09 20.24 -16.05
C GLU A 126 5.44 20.95 -15.87
N TYR A 127 6.28 20.44 -14.96
CA TYR A 127 7.69 20.84 -14.84
C TYR A 127 8.63 19.94 -15.66
N SER A 128 8.45 19.89 -16.98
CA SER A 128 9.26 19.06 -17.90
C SER A 128 10.72 19.52 -18.01
N SER A 129 11.01 20.80 -17.73
CA SER A 129 12.35 21.40 -17.80
C SER A 129 13.06 21.37 -16.44
N GLY A 130 13.30 20.18 -15.89
CA GLY A 130 14.09 20.04 -14.66
C GLY A 130 14.10 18.63 -14.06
N LYS A 131 15.13 18.34 -13.26
CA LYS A 131 15.26 17.10 -12.49
C LYS A 131 14.92 17.38 -11.03
N TYR A 132 14.08 16.55 -10.43
CA TYR A 132 13.65 16.73 -9.05
C TYR A 132 13.75 15.43 -8.26
N ILE A 133 14.05 15.54 -6.97
CA ILE A 133 13.92 14.45 -6.02
C ILE A 133 12.92 14.90 -4.96
N VAL A 134 11.76 14.25 -4.94
CA VAL A 134 10.67 14.55 -4.01
C VAL A 134 10.75 13.56 -2.85
N VAL A 135 10.85 14.09 -1.64
CA VAL A 135 10.91 13.32 -0.40
C VAL A 135 9.62 13.53 0.36
N ARG A 136 8.93 12.46 0.73
CA ARG A 136 7.69 12.52 1.50
C ARG A 136 7.67 11.50 2.63
N ALA A 137 6.75 11.68 3.56
CA ALA A 137 6.42 10.66 4.55
C ALA A 137 5.95 9.36 3.87
N ALA A 138 6.51 8.22 4.28
CA ALA A 138 6.04 6.92 3.81
C ALA A 138 4.95 6.38 4.74
N ASP A 139 3.78 6.10 4.16
CA ASP A 139 2.65 5.44 4.83
C ASP A 139 2.46 4.01 4.30
N VAL A 140 3.51 3.41 3.72
CA VAL A 140 3.47 2.06 3.15
C VAL A 140 4.08 1.09 4.15
N ALA A 141 3.30 0.12 4.61
CA ALA A 141 3.84 -0.97 5.39
C ALA A 141 4.52 -1.97 4.47
N MET A 142 5.67 -2.48 4.92
CA MET A 142 6.27 -3.65 4.33
C MET A 142 6.52 -4.67 5.45
N PRO A 143 5.58 -5.57 5.74
CA PRO A 143 5.68 -6.50 6.87
C PRO A 143 6.97 -7.33 6.88
N TYR A 144 7.58 -7.54 5.71
CA TYR A 144 8.84 -8.25 5.52
C TYR A 144 10.07 -7.36 5.66
N TYR A 145 9.92 -6.06 5.80
CA TYR A 145 11.01 -5.15 6.14
C TYR A 145 10.58 -4.46 7.42
N PRO A 146 10.87 -5.03 8.60
CA PRO A 146 10.40 -4.53 9.89
C PRO A 146 10.71 -3.04 10.02
N ASN A 147 11.87 -2.60 9.53
CA ASN A 147 12.23 -1.20 9.48
C ASN A 147 11.22 -0.33 8.73
N ILE A 148 10.74 -0.77 7.56
CA ILE A 148 9.75 -0.02 6.80
C ILE A 148 8.35 -0.15 7.43
N TYR A 149 7.99 -1.33 7.94
CA TYR A 149 6.71 -1.59 8.59
C TYR A 149 6.44 -0.71 9.81
N LEU A 150 7.48 -0.48 10.62
CA LEU A 150 7.38 0.22 11.91
C LEU A 150 7.00 1.71 11.76
N SER A 151 7.20 2.35 10.61
CA SER A 151 6.79 3.76 10.43
C SER A 151 5.29 3.98 10.60
N LEU A 152 4.47 3.00 10.20
CA LEU A 152 3.02 3.07 10.38
C LEU A 152 2.59 2.93 11.84
N LEU A 153 3.47 2.39 12.69
CA LEU A 153 3.17 2.14 14.10
C LEU A 153 3.69 3.25 15.01
N LYS A 154 4.89 3.80 14.74
CA LYS A 154 5.63 4.66 15.67
C LYS A 154 6.38 5.81 14.99
N GLY A 155 6.00 6.16 13.76
CA GLY A 155 6.71 7.10 12.91
C GLY A 155 6.92 8.51 13.48
N GLU A 156 8.06 8.80 14.12
CA GLU A 156 8.49 10.14 14.51
C GLU A 156 9.51 10.75 13.51
N LYS A 157 8.97 11.61 12.63
CA LYS A 157 9.71 12.33 11.59
C LYS A 157 10.34 13.60 12.13
N ARG A 158 11.64 13.81 11.88
CA ARG A 158 12.41 14.93 12.46
C ARG A 158 12.96 15.85 11.37
N LYS A 159 13.21 17.12 11.71
CA LYS A 159 13.90 18.05 10.80
C LYS A 159 15.32 17.56 10.46
N GLN A 160 15.97 16.89 11.40
CA GLN A 160 17.30 16.31 11.22
C GLN A 160 17.33 15.24 10.11
N ASP A 161 16.25 14.46 9.96
CA ASP A 161 16.11 13.44 8.92
C ASP A 161 16.24 14.04 7.52
N GLN A 162 15.67 15.24 7.34
CA GLN A 162 15.75 15.98 6.08
C GLN A 162 17.18 16.41 5.77
N VAL A 163 17.93 16.82 6.79
CA VAL A 163 19.34 17.20 6.66
C VAL A 163 20.15 15.98 6.21
N GLU A 164 19.95 14.84 6.87
CA GLU A 164 20.66 13.59 6.55
C GLU A 164 20.31 13.05 5.17
N ILE A 165 19.02 13.03 4.81
CA ILE A 165 18.59 12.67 3.45
C ILE A 165 19.22 13.62 2.42
N THR A 166 19.20 14.93 2.67
CA THR A 166 19.78 15.91 1.74
C THR A 166 21.28 15.72 1.58
N GLN A 167 22.00 15.46 2.66
CA GLN A 167 23.43 15.17 2.63
C GLN A 167 23.73 13.88 1.85
N PHE A 168 22.97 12.81 2.10
CA PHE A 168 23.05 11.58 1.34
C PHE A 168 22.81 11.82 -0.16
N LEU A 169 21.72 12.50 -0.50
CA LEU A 169 21.38 12.78 -1.90
C LEU A 169 22.45 13.65 -2.59
N HIS A 170 22.97 14.66 -1.90
CA HIS A 170 24.03 15.51 -2.44
C HIS A 170 25.35 14.74 -2.62
N LYS A 171 25.73 13.91 -1.64
CA LYS A 171 26.96 13.12 -1.67
C LYS A 171 26.93 12.12 -2.84
N HIS A 172 25.86 11.35 -2.95
CA HIS A 172 25.72 10.23 -3.88
C HIS A 172 25.26 10.64 -5.28
N TYR A 173 24.41 11.66 -5.40
CA TYR A 173 23.81 12.07 -6.68
C TYR A 173 24.18 13.48 -7.13
N LYS A 174 24.98 14.24 -6.38
CA LYS A 174 25.39 15.62 -6.75
C LYS A 174 24.20 16.55 -7.02
N THR A 175 23.19 16.49 -6.16
CA THR A 175 21.98 17.33 -6.23
C THR A 175 22.26 18.80 -5.92
N ARG A 176 21.35 19.71 -6.30
CA ARG A 176 21.36 21.11 -5.85
C ARG A 176 20.95 21.17 -4.37
N LYS A 177 21.58 22.07 -3.59
CA LYS A 177 21.18 22.33 -2.20
C LYS A 177 19.76 22.92 -2.16
N SER A 178 18.98 22.53 -1.15
CA SER A 178 17.51 22.54 -1.09
C SER A 178 16.83 23.88 -1.37
N SER A 179 15.57 23.82 -1.83
CA SER A 179 14.57 24.84 -1.51
C SER A 179 13.38 24.15 -0.85
N THR A 180 13.01 24.59 0.34
CA THR A 180 11.90 23.99 1.06
C THR A 180 10.59 24.68 0.67
N LEU A 181 9.59 23.89 0.27
CA LEU A 181 8.19 24.29 0.41
C LEU A 181 7.71 23.58 1.70
N PHE A 182 7.28 24.36 2.68
CA PHE A 182 6.84 23.84 3.98
C PHE A 182 5.32 23.96 4.10
N TYR A 183 4.69 22.86 4.50
CA TYR A 183 3.71 22.83 5.56
C TYR A 183 4.08 21.69 6.53
N VAL A 184 3.87 21.89 7.83
CA VAL A 184 3.95 20.82 8.83
C VAL A 184 2.52 20.38 9.05
N SER A 185 2.14 19.25 8.47
CA SER A 185 0.95 18.56 8.91
C SER A 185 1.29 17.90 10.24
N SER A 186 0.85 18.51 11.34
CA SER A 186 0.92 17.89 12.65
C SER A 186 -0.07 16.73 12.72
N PHE A 187 0.25 15.60 12.09
CA PHE A 187 -0.36 14.30 12.43
C PHE A 187 0.07 13.80 13.82
N LYS A 188 0.81 14.62 14.58
CA LYS A 188 1.20 14.34 15.97
C LYS A 188 0.00 14.27 16.94
N GLU A 189 -1.23 14.48 16.48
CA GLU A 189 -2.45 14.31 17.29
C GLU A 189 -3.17 12.95 17.12
N GLU A 190 -2.69 12.01 16.30
CA GLU A 190 -3.37 10.69 16.16
C GLU A 190 -2.47 9.49 16.49
N ILE A 191 -1.38 9.71 17.22
CA ILE A 191 -0.51 8.64 17.74
C ILE A 191 -0.40 8.81 19.25
N ASP A 192 -1.48 8.47 19.95
CA ASP A 192 -1.48 7.56 21.09
C ASP A 192 -2.85 7.64 21.76
N LYS A 193 -3.56 6.52 21.74
CA LYS A 193 -4.29 5.93 22.88
C LYS A 193 -5.29 4.90 22.35
N ARG A 194 -5.03 3.64 22.71
CA ARG A 194 -6.16 2.83 23.17
C ARG A 194 -6.73 3.49 24.42
N THR A 195 -8.05 3.33 24.58
CA THR A 195 -8.95 3.69 25.70
C THR A 195 -9.72 4.99 25.50
N ASP A 196 -10.99 4.82 25.14
CA ASP A 196 -12.15 5.61 25.60
C ASP A 196 -12.18 7.15 25.44
N GLU A 197 -11.35 7.76 24.59
CA GLU A 197 -11.48 9.18 24.23
C GLU A 197 -12.02 9.33 22.79
N GLU A 198 -13.01 10.22 22.61
CA GLU A 198 -13.73 10.47 21.34
C GLU A 198 -12.75 10.77 20.20
N VAL A 199 -12.61 9.80 19.29
CA VAL A 199 -12.02 10.02 17.96
C VAL A 199 -12.90 11.05 17.25
N SER A 200 -12.30 12.11 16.71
CA SER A 200 -13.01 13.11 15.90
C SER A 200 -13.93 12.43 14.90
N THR A 201 -15.24 12.59 15.10
CA THR A 201 -16.29 11.93 14.32
C THR A 201 -16.59 12.66 13.01
N LYS A 202 -16.00 13.84 12.78
CA LYS A 202 -16.27 14.66 11.59
C LYS A 202 -15.48 14.12 10.39
N PRO A 203 -16.15 13.68 9.32
CA PRO A 203 -15.47 13.18 8.14
C PRO A 203 -14.60 14.26 7.48
N ILE A 204 -13.42 13.86 7.01
CA ILE A 204 -12.51 14.73 6.26
C ILE A 204 -13.00 14.77 4.81
N HIS A 205 -13.33 15.96 4.31
CA HIS A 205 -13.75 16.16 2.93
C HIS A 205 -12.59 15.94 1.95
N LEU A 206 -12.84 15.12 0.94
CA LEU A 206 -11.94 14.79 -0.16
C LEU A 206 -12.59 15.25 -1.47
N GLN A 207 -12.03 16.26 -2.12
CA GLN A 207 -12.45 16.65 -3.46
C GLN A 207 -11.62 15.88 -4.49
N ILE A 208 -12.24 14.92 -5.16
CA ILE A 208 -11.58 14.00 -6.09
C ILE A 208 -11.94 14.37 -7.53
N SER A 209 -10.94 14.43 -8.41
CA SER A 209 -11.17 14.58 -9.85
C SER A 209 -11.37 13.22 -10.52
N LEU A 210 -12.58 12.95 -11.00
CA LEU A 210 -12.96 11.76 -11.78
C LEU A 210 -13.43 12.22 -13.17
N ASP A 211 -12.76 11.74 -14.23
CA ASP A 211 -13.10 12.06 -15.62
C ASP A 211 -13.23 13.57 -15.89
N GLY A 212 -12.36 14.37 -15.27
CA GLY A 212 -12.34 15.83 -15.39
C GLY A 212 -13.41 16.56 -14.56
N LYS A 213 -14.22 15.84 -13.78
CA LYS A 213 -15.23 16.41 -12.87
C LYS A 213 -14.78 16.31 -11.42
N LYS A 214 -15.06 17.34 -10.63
CA LYS A 214 -14.80 17.35 -9.19
C LYS A 214 -15.99 16.72 -8.47
N GLU A 215 -15.70 15.72 -7.66
CA GLU A 215 -16.71 14.93 -6.94
C GLU A 215 -16.32 14.86 -5.45
N ASP A 216 -17.32 14.89 -4.58
CA ASP A 216 -17.13 14.94 -3.14
C ASP A 216 -17.16 13.54 -2.53
N PHE A 217 -16.11 13.24 -1.78
CA PHE A 217 -15.99 12.04 -0.97
C PHE A 217 -15.53 12.43 0.44
N TYR A 218 -15.59 11.49 1.36
CA TYR A 218 -15.33 11.74 2.77
C TYR A 218 -14.51 10.59 3.34
N LEU A 219 -13.36 10.91 3.92
CA LEU A 219 -12.62 10.00 4.79
C LEU A 219 -13.27 10.05 6.18
N VAL A 220 -14.01 9.00 6.51
CA VAL A 220 -14.85 8.95 7.72
C VAL A 220 -14.12 8.37 8.92
N GLN A 221 -13.15 7.49 8.70
CA GLN A 221 -12.42 6.87 9.80
C GLN A 221 -11.05 6.35 9.37
N LYS A 222 -10.10 6.44 10.29
CA LYS A 222 -8.89 5.63 10.31
C LYS A 222 -9.04 4.56 11.37
N VAL A 223 -8.92 3.30 10.99
CA VAL A 223 -9.07 2.17 11.91
C VAL A 223 -7.73 1.50 12.09
N PHE A 224 -7.35 1.31 13.35
CA PHE A 224 -6.15 0.57 13.74
C PHE A 224 -6.54 -0.80 14.30
N LEU A 225 -6.25 -1.87 13.56
CA LEU A 225 -6.50 -3.24 13.98
C LEU A 225 -5.24 -3.90 14.54
N LYS A 226 -5.44 -4.87 15.44
CA LYS A 226 -4.39 -5.74 16.00
C LYS A 226 -4.03 -6.86 15.03
N ASP A 227 -3.85 -6.55 13.76
CA ASP A 227 -3.52 -7.53 12.73
C ASP A 227 -2.24 -7.12 11.97
N PRO A 228 -1.76 -7.89 10.98
CA PRO A 228 -0.55 -7.53 10.26
C PRO A 228 -0.67 -6.26 9.42
N TRP A 229 -1.87 -5.79 9.07
CA TRP A 229 -2.05 -4.65 8.16
C TRP A 229 -2.24 -3.32 8.88
N LYS A 230 -2.71 -3.38 10.14
CA LYS A 230 -2.81 -2.28 11.10
C LYS A 230 -3.76 -1.17 10.68
N LEU A 231 -3.44 -0.43 9.62
CA LEU A 231 -4.10 0.81 9.26
C LEU A 231 -5.07 0.62 8.08
N TYR A 232 -6.29 1.09 8.29
CA TYR A 232 -7.38 1.07 7.33
C TYR A 232 -7.97 2.47 7.21
N TYR A 233 -8.20 2.93 5.99
CA TYR A 233 -8.93 4.16 5.72
C TYR A 233 -10.31 3.83 5.16
N LEU A 234 -11.34 4.43 5.73
CA LEU A 234 -12.71 4.28 5.28
C LEU A 234 -13.14 5.52 4.51
N VAL A 235 -13.43 5.35 3.21
CA VAL A 235 -13.86 6.43 2.32
C VAL A 235 -15.28 6.16 1.82
N THR A 236 -16.15 7.16 1.89
CA THR A 236 -17.56 7.09 1.43
C THR A 236 -17.93 8.34 0.65
N ASN A 237 -19.07 8.32 -0.03
CA ASN A 237 -19.71 9.48 -0.67
C ASN A 237 -20.70 10.21 0.25
N SER A 238 -20.84 9.80 1.51
CA SER A 238 -21.77 10.41 2.46
C SER A 238 -21.07 11.37 3.43
N PRO A 239 -21.54 12.62 3.54
CA PRO A 239 -21.01 13.61 4.49
C PRO A 239 -21.34 13.26 5.95
N ASP A 240 -22.42 12.52 6.19
CA ASP A 240 -22.89 12.13 7.52
C ASP A 240 -22.20 10.86 8.05
N GLY A 241 -21.25 10.31 7.29
CA GLY A 241 -20.50 9.12 7.66
C GLY A 241 -21.02 7.83 7.01
N LEU A 242 -20.89 6.71 7.72
CA LEU A 242 -21.39 5.43 7.23
C LEU A 242 -22.92 5.37 7.41
N ILE A 243 -23.65 5.43 6.29
CA ILE A 243 -25.11 5.51 6.27
C ILE A 243 -25.77 4.24 6.87
N SER A 244 -26.90 4.50 7.56
CA SER A 244 -27.86 3.61 8.24
C SER A 244 -28.01 2.16 7.73
N ARG A 245 -28.17 1.26 8.71
CA ARG A 245 -28.32 -0.21 8.63
C ARG A 245 -29.57 -0.70 7.88
N GLU A 246 -30.54 0.17 7.63
CA GLU A 246 -31.87 -0.22 7.11
C GLU A 246 -31.87 -0.68 5.63
N LYS A 247 -30.78 -0.41 4.89
CA LYS A 247 -30.60 -0.84 3.48
C LYS A 247 -29.32 -1.65 3.25
N ALA A 248 -28.85 -2.39 4.27
CA ALA A 248 -27.59 -3.14 4.22
C ALA A 248 -27.51 -4.15 3.05
N SER A 249 -28.63 -4.60 2.48
CA SER A 249 -28.63 -5.63 1.44
C SER A 249 -27.91 -5.26 0.14
N ASP A 250 -27.75 -3.97 -0.15
CA ASP A 250 -27.10 -3.45 -1.37
C ASP A 250 -25.87 -2.58 -1.09
N PHE A 251 -25.26 -2.72 0.10
CA PHE A 251 -24.12 -1.87 0.48
C PHE A 251 -22.88 -2.22 -0.35
N PHE A 252 -22.42 -1.28 -1.17
CA PHE A 252 -21.26 -1.45 -2.03
C PHE A 252 -19.97 -1.35 -1.24
N VAL A 253 -19.07 -2.33 -1.40
CA VAL A 253 -17.75 -2.31 -0.77
C VAL A 253 -16.68 -2.53 -1.82
N ARG A 254 -15.62 -1.72 -1.75
CA ARG A 254 -14.35 -1.99 -2.42
C ARG A 254 -13.26 -2.14 -1.38
N ILE A 255 -12.65 -3.30 -1.33
CA ILE A 255 -11.40 -3.50 -0.59
C ILE A 255 -10.25 -3.11 -1.50
N ASP A 256 -9.59 -2.00 -1.20
CA ASP A 256 -8.43 -1.50 -1.92
C ASP A 256 -7.14 -1.89 -1.19
N SER A 257 -6.53 -2.98 -1.63
CA SER A 257 -5.18 -3.38 -1.19
C SER A 257 -4.20 -2.43 -1.88
N GLY A 258 -3.57 -1.53 -1.12
CA GLY A 258 -2.88 -0.37 -1.67
C GLY A 258 -1.87 -0.69 -2.77
N CYS A 259 -1.61 0.29 -3.63
CA CYS A 259 -0.65 0.18 -4.72
C CYS A 259 -0.01 1.55 -4.95
N ALA A 260 1.15 1.81 -4.34
CA ALA A 260 1.79 3.12 -4.45
C ALA A 260 2.20 3.41 -5.91
N SER A 261 2.84 2.46 -6.58
CA SER A 261 3.29 2.67 -7.97
C SER A 261 2.13 3.02 -8.90
N GLY A 262 1.02 2.28 -8.87
CA GLY A 262 -0.12 2.52 -9.76
C GLY A 262 -0.99 3.70 -9.34
N GLN A 263 -1.29 3.84 -8.05
CA GLN A 263 -2.32 4.78 -7.59
C GLN A 263 -1.77 6.19 -7.31
N ILE A 264 -0.50 6.29 -6.94
CA ILE A 264 0.16 7.57 -6.63
C ILE A 264 1.05 7.98 -7.79
N TYR A 265 1.78 7.01 -8.33
CA TYR A 265 2.76 7.25 -9.38
C TYR A 265 2.32 6.83 -10.78
N ASP A 266 1.00 6.65 -11.03
CA ASP A 266 0.37 6.32 -12.32
C ASP A 266 1.18 5.32 -13.16
N ASP A 267 1.74 4.31 -12.48
CA ASP A 267 2.40 3.20 -13.13
C ASP A 267 1.40 2.44 -13.98
N ASP A 268 1.61 2.47 -15.29
CA ASP A 268 0.68 1.94 -16.27
C ASP A 268 0.84 0.42 -16.48
N SER A 269 1.78 -0.19 -15.77
CA SER A 269 2.00 -1.64 -15.79
C SER A 269 1.00 -2.44 -14.94
N CYS A 270 0.12 -1.77 -14.19
CA CYS A 270 -0.90 -2.41 -13.37
C CYS A 270 -2.27 -1.74 -13.45
N ASP A 271 -3.30 -2.54 -13.16
CA ASP A 271 -4.72 -2.19 -13.23
C ASP A 271 -5.27 -1.51 -11.95
N CYS A 272 -4.42 -1.28 -10.94
CA CYS A 272 -4.87 -0.86 -9.61
C CYS A 272 -5.57 0.50 -9.60
N LEU A 273 -5.11 1.46 -10.40
CA LEU A 273 -5.72 2.78 -10.48
C LEU A 273 -7.09 2.74 -11.19
N ASP A 274 -7.20 2.00 -12.30
CA ASP A 274 -8.48 1.79 -13.01
C ASP A 274 -9.53 1.18 -12.08
N GLN A 275 -9.14 0.15 -11.32
CA GLN A 275 -10.05 -0.49 -10.38
C GLN A 275 -10.51 0.47 -9.26
N LEU A 276 -9.64 1.37 -8.80
CA LEU A 276 -9.99 2.38 -7.80
C LEU A 276 -10.93 3.43 -8.38
N HIS A 277 -10.64 3.96 -9.57
CA HIS A 277 -11.51 4.91 -10.27
C HIS A 277 -12.89 4.30 -10.55
N ASN A 278 -12.95 3.04 -11.02
CA ASN A 278 -14.22 2.32 -11.24
C ASN A 278 -15.03 2.14 -9.94
N ALA A 279 -14.35 1.92 -8.82
CA ALA A 279 -14.99 1.83 -7.51
C ALA A 279 -15.54 3.19 -7.04
N LEU A 280 -14.76 4.26 -7.19
CA LEU A 280 -15.22 5.62 -6.90
C LEU A 280 -16.43 6.01 -7.77
N ALA A 281 -16.38 5.70 -9.07
CA ALA A 281 -17.49 5.91 -9.99
C ALA A 281 -18.76 5.12 -9.61
N SER A 282 -18.58 3.92 -9.04
CA SER A 282 -19.69 3.12 -8.52
C SER A 282 -20.26 3.71 -7.22
N LEU A 283 -19.39 4.17 -6.31
CA LEU A 283 -19.80 4.86 -5.08
C LEU A 283 -20.64 6.10 -5.38
N ARG A 284 -20.41 6.83 -6.48
CA ARG A 284 -21.27 7.97 -6.85
C ARG A 284 -22.76 7.63 -6.94
N LYS A 285 -23.08 6.39 -7.31
CA LYS A 285 -24.45 5.95 -7.63
C LYS A 285 -25.01 5.00 -6.58
N THR A 286 -24.22 4.62 -5.59
CA THR A 286 -24.56 3.60 -4.61
C THR A 286 -24.18 4.07 -3.21
N GLN A 287 -24.87 3.55 -2.20
CA GLN A 287 -24.40 3.68 -0.84
C GLN A 287 -23.29 2.66 -0.63
N GLY A 288 -22.13 3.08 -0.11
CA GLY A 288 -21.01 2.17 0.04
C GLY A 288 -19.77 2.77 0.66
N MET A 289 -18.70 1.99 0.69
CA MET A 289 -17.38 2.46 1.09
C MET A 289 -16.24 1.83 0.28
N ILE A 290 -15.12 2.55 0.21
CA ILE A 290 -13.81 2.00 -0.10
C ILE A 290 -13.06 1.83 1.22
N ILE A 291 -12.54 0.61 1.45
CA ILE A 291 -11.66 0.28 2.55
C ILE A 291 -10.24 0.22 1.98
N HIS A 292 -9.46 1.26 2.22
CA HIS A 292 -8.09 1.36 1.71
C HIS A 292 -7.06 0.87 2.75
N ILE A 293 -6.16 -0.02 2.33
CA ILE A 293 -5.19 -0.72 3.18
C ILE A 293 -3.79 -0.53 2.59
N PRO A 294 -3.04 0.51 2.98
CA PRO A 294 -1.73 0.81 2.39
C PRO A 294 -0.74 -0.35 2.53
N ALA A 295 -0.78 -1.03 3.67
CA ALA A 295 0.10 -2.13 4.04
C ALA A 295 0.04 -3.36 3.13
N GLN A 296 -0.98 -3.45 2.27
CA GLN A 296 -1.19 -4.60 1.37
C GLN A 296 -0.58 -4.43 -0.02
N ASP A 297 0.24 -3.39 -0.25
CA ASP A 297 0.99 -3.24 -1.51
C ASP A 297 1.92 -4.42 -1.77
N GLY A 298 2.16 -4.71 -3.04
CA GLY A 298 2.96 -5.85 -3.48
C GLY A 298 2.40 -7.20 -3.03
N ARG A 299 1.07 -7.32 -2.82
CA ARG A 299 0.42 -8.51 -2.24
C ARG A 299 0.88 -8.80 -0.79
N GLY A 300 1.17 -7.74 -0.03
CA GLY A 300 1.66 -7.81 1.34
C GLY A 300 3.19 -7.92 1.46
N TYR A 301 3.92 -7.97 0.34
CA TYR A 301 5.38 -7.94 0.32
C TYR A 301 5.97 -6.51 0.27
N GLY A 302 5.13 -5.50 0.03
CA GLY A 302 5.57 -4.12 -0.08
C GLY A 302 6.05 -3.72 -1.48
N SER A 303 6.22 -2.42 -1.68
CA SER A 303 6.59 -1.83 -2.97
C SER A 303 8.05 -2.07 -3.37
N ALA A 304 8.97 -2.27 -2.42
CA ALA A 304 10.37 -2.55 -2.72
C ALA A 304 10.54 -3.91 -3.44
N LEU A 305 9.91 -4.96 -2.91
CA LEU A 305 9.96 -6.28 -3.52
C LEU A 305 9.16 -6.35 -4.84
N LYS A 306 8.08 -5.56 -4.94
CA LYS A 306 7.36 -5.34 -6.20
C LYS A 306 8.25 -4.69 -7.26
N ALA A 307 9.02 -3.68 -6.87
CA ALA A 307 9.98 -3.00 -7.74
C ALA A 307 11.04 -3.97 -8.29
N GLU A 308 11.61 -4.82 -7.43
CA GLU A 308 12.54 -5.87 -7.85
C GLU A 308 11.88 -6.84 -8.84
N THR A 309 10.65 -7.27 -8.55
CA THR A 309 9.85 -8.11 -9.46
C THR A 309 9.71 -7.47 -10.84
N GLU A 310 9.39 -6.19 -10.92
CA GLU A 310 9.28 -5.48 -12.21
C GLU A 310 10.61 -5.36 -12.96
N ILE A 311 11.73 -5.18 -12.26
CA ILE A 311 13.06 -5.18 -12.87
C ILE A 311 13.39 -6.55 -13.47
N TYR A 312 13.14 -7.62 -12.71
CA TYR A 312 13.36 -9.00 -13.16
C TYR A 312 12.49 -9.37 -14.35
N LYS A 313 11.20 -8.98 -14.34
CA LYS A 313 10.30 -9.20 -15.49
C LYS A 313 10.85 -8.60 -16.78
N ARG A 314 11.43 -7.40 -16.70
CA ARG A 314 11.89 -6.64 -17.87
C ARG A 314 13.30 -7.03 -18.33
N GLY A 315 13.94 -8.02 -17.71
CA GLY A 315 15.31 -8.44 -18.05
C GLY A 315 16.35 -7.35 -17.78
N GLY A 316 16.12 -6.48 -16.79
CA GLY A 316 16.90 -5.26 -16.59
C GLY A 316 18.35 -5.50 -16.16
N LYS A 317 19.29 -4.79 -16.82
CA LYS A 317 20.75 -4.71 -16.52
C LYS A 317 21.10 -4.00 -15.20
N GLY A 318 20.19 -3.92 -14.23
CA GLY A 318 20.43 -3.34 -12.91
C GLY A 318 20.98 -4.39 -11.95
N ARG A 319 22.29 -4.67 -12.02
CA ARG A 319 23.05 -5.58 -11.14
C ARG A 319 22.59 -7.05 -11.02
N VAL A 320 21.61 -7.49 -11.78
CA VAL A 320 21.33 -8.92 -12.00
C VAL A 320 21.71 -9.22 -13.44
N ARG A 321 22.87 -9.86 -13.62
CA ARG A 321 23.34 -10.32 -14.93
C ARG A 321 22.34 -11.34 -15.49
N GLU A 322 21.90 -11.09 -16.73
CA GLU A 322 21.48 -12.11 -17.70
C GLU A 322 20.35 -13.06 -17.29
N THR A 323 19.18 -12.54 -16.87
CA THR A 323 17.97 -13.36 -16.80
C THR A 323 17.03 -13.08 -17.97
N THR A 324 16.55 -14.15 -18.62
CA THR A 324 15.41 -14.11 -19.55
C THR A 324 14.22 -13.39 -18.89
N PRO A 325 13.47 -12.52 -19.61
CA PRO A 325 12.24 -11.94 -19.09
C PRO A 325 11.30 -12.99 -18.51
N LEU A 326 10.80 -12.77 -17.29
CA LEU A 326 9.81 -13.62 -16.61
C LEU A 326 8.47 -12.87 -16.53
N ASP A 327 7.34 -13.58 -16.52
CA ASP A 327 6.05 -12.95 -16.18
C ASP A 327 6.00 -12.51 -14.70
N THR A 328 5.05 -11.65 -14.28
CA THR A 328 5.04 -11.12 -12.90
C THR A 328 4.87 -12.19 -11.83
N ILE A 329 4.18 -13.31 -12.12
CA ILE A 329 4.02 -14.41 -11.17
C ILE A 329 5.28 -15.26 -11.11
N ALA A 330 5.91 -15.54 -12.26
CA ALA A 330 7.18 -16.27 -12.32
C ALA A 330 8.32 -15.49 -11.67
N ALA A 331 8.41 -14.17 -11.90
CA ALA A 331 9.35 -13.29 -11.23
C ALA A 331 9.09 -13.24 -9.72
N ALA A 332 7.82 -13.08 -9.30
CA ALA A 332 7.44 -13.15 -7.90
C ALA A 332 7.80 -14.52 -7.28
N ARG A 333 7.48 -15.65 -7.92
CA ARG A 333 7.84 -16.98 -7.41
C ARG A 333 9.35 -17.16 -7.29
N TYR A 334 10.10 -16.69 -8.29
CA TYR A 334 11.55 -16.76 -8.32
C TYR A 334 12.21 -15.91 -7.22
N LEU A 335 11.70 -14.69 -6.99
CA LEU A 335 12.24 -13.77 -5.99
C LEU A 335 11.77 -14.11 -4.59
N TYR A 336 10.48 -14.44 -4.45
CA TYR A 336 9.85 -14.56 -3.16
C TYR A 336 10.27 -15.90 -2.54
N ARG A 337 10.42 -16.98 -3.33
CA ARG A 337 10.83 -18.34 -2.86
C ARG A 337 10.12 -18.77 -1.56
N PHE A 338 8.94 -18.22 -1.29
CA PHE A 338 8.07 -18.47 -0.16
C PHE A 338 6.95 -19.41 -0.58
N ALA A 339 6.34 -20.08 0.40
CA ALA A 339 5.23 -21.00 0.17
C ALA A 339 4.01 -20.35 -0.50
N THR A 340 3.85 -19.02 -0.38
CA THR A 340 2.74 -18.26 -0.99
C THR A 340 3.22 -17.03 -1.74
N ILE A 341 2.53 -16.71 -2.84
CA ILE A 341 2.75 -15.50 -3.66
C ILE A 341 1.82 -14.34 -3.28
N ASP A 342 0.95 -14.56 -2.28
CA ASP A 342 0.02 -13.58 -1.74
C ASP A 342 -0.11 -13.79 -0.22
N LEU A 343 0.22 -12.75 0.53
CA LEU A 343 0.24 -12.78 1.99
C LEU A 343 -0.98 -12.13 2.60
N ARG A 344 -1.80 -11.49 1.77
CA ARG A 344 -2.89 -10.65 2.25
C ARG A 344 -3.91 -11.51 2.95
N THR A 345 -4.28 -11.04 4.13
CA THR A 345 -5.43 -11.54 4.87
C THR A 345 -6.53 -10.48 4.89
N TYR A 346 -7.77 -10.91 5.07
CA TYR A 346 -8.94 -10.03 5.02
C TYR A 346 -9.84 -10.19 6.25
N ASP A 347 -9.37 -10.92 7.27
CA ASP A 347 -10.07 -11.15 8.54
C ASP A 347 -10.36 -9.85 9.28
N GLY A 348 -9.38 -8.93 9.31
CA GLY A 348 -9.56 -7.60 9.89
C GLY A 348 -10.70 -6.81 9.23
N ILE A 349 -10.89 -6.99 7.92
CA ILE A 349 -11.99 -6.34 7.19
C ILE A 349 -13.32 -6.98 7.53
N ALA A 350 -13.38 -8.30 7.62
CA ALA A 350 -14.60 -8.98 8.03
C ALA A 350 -15.04 -8.54 9.44
N TYR A 351 -14.09 -8.45 10.37
CA TYR A 351 -14.33 -7.92 11.70
C TYR A 351 -14.83 -6.48 11.65
N LEU A 352 -14.17 -5.62 10.85
CA LEU A 352 -14.56 -4.22 10.68
C LEU A 352 -15.99 -4.08 10.14
N LEU A 353 -16.31 -4.75 9.03
CA LEU A 353 -17.65 -4.71 8.43
C LEU A 353 -18.73 -5.19 9.40
N LYS A 354 -18.47 -6.28 10.14
CA LYS A 354 -19.40 -6.75 11.18
C LYS A 354 -19.59 -5.76 12.32
N SER A 355 -18.50 -5.13 12.77
CA SER A 355 -18.58 -4.12 13.84
C SER A 355 -19.41 -2.91 13.43
N LEU A 356 -19.43 -2.60 12.13
CA LEU A 356 -20.27 -1.57 11.53
C LEU A 356 -21.71 -2.04 11.28
N GLY A 357 -21.99 -3.35 11.42
CA GLY A 357 -23.31 -3.94 11.26
C GLY A 357 -23.63 -4.40 9.83
N TYR A 358 -22.62 -4.58 8.97
CA TYR A 358 -22.80 -5.11 7.62
C TYR A 358 -22.56 -6.62 7.61
N ASP A 359 -23.63 -7.38 7.39
CA ASP A 359 -23.65 -8.84 7.27
C ASP A 359 -23.85 -9.31 5.81
N ARG A 360 -24.30 -8.41 4.92
CA ARG A 360 -24.41 -8.61 3.47
C ARG A 360 -23.82 -7.42 2.74
N ILE A 361 -23.07 -7.66 1.67
CA ILE A 361 -22.44 -6.60 0.86
C ILE A 361 -22.39 -6.95 -0.62
N ILE A 362 -22.28 -5.92 -1.47
CA ILE A 362 -21.85 -6.05 -2.86
C ILE A 362 -20.35 -5.74 -2.94
N LEU A 363 -19.51 -6.76 -3.14
CA LEU A 363 -18.05 -6.60 -3.15
C LEU A 363 -17.50 -6.42 -4.58
N ALA A 364 -16.91 -5.25 -4.85
CA ALA A 364 -16.22 -4.96 -6.11
C ALA A 364 -14.82 -5.60 -6.17
N THR A 365 -14.72 -6.83 -6.67
CA THR A 365 -13.44 -7.55 -6.73
C THR A 365 -13.35 -8.65 -7.78
N ASP A 366 -12.13 -8.85 -8.29
CA ASP A 366 -11.71 -10.07 -9.00
C ASP A 366 -10.89 -11.03 -8.15
N ASN A 367 -10.54 -10.66 -6.91
CA ASN A 367 -9.84 -11.55 -6.01
C ASN A 367 -10.84 -12.40 -5.22
N ARG A 368 -11.00 -13.67 -5.61
CA ARG A 368 -11.87 -14.63 -4.91
C ARG A 368 -11.47 -14.85 -3.45
N LEU A 369 -10.19 -14.68 -3.08
CA LEU A 369 -9.74 -14.78 -1.68
C LEU A 369 -10.43 -13.75 -0.78
N LYS A 370 -10.75 -12.56 -1.31
CA LYS A 370 -11.53 -11.56 -0.56
C LYS A 370 -12.94 -12.06 -0.28
N CYS A 371 -13.61 -12.60 -1.30
CA CYS A 371 -14.95 -13.18 -1.13
C CYS A 371 -14.93 -14.33 -0.12
N GLN A 372 -13.99 -15.26 -0.27
CA GLN A 372 -13.86 -16.43 0.60
C GLN A 372 -13.60 -16.05 2.05
N ALA A 373 -12.69 -15.10 2.29
CA ALA A 373 -12.40 -14.63 3.64
C ALA A 373 -13.63 -14.00 4.30
N LEU A 374 -14.35 -13.11 3.60
CA LEU A 374 -15.56 -12.49 4.15
C LEU A 374 -16.68 -13.52 4.38
N ASN A 375 -16.91 -14.43 3.43
CA ASN A 375 -17.90 -15.51 3.56
C ASN A 375 -17.55 -16.47 4.72
N HIS A 376 -16.27 -16.79 4.94
CA HIS A 376 -15.82 -17.61 6.06
C HIS A 376 -16.16 -16.97 7.40
N HIS A 377 -16.10 -15.64 7.46
CA HIS A 377 -16.56 -14.87 8.61
C HIS A 377 -18.07 -14.64 8.59
N GLY A 378 -18.87 -15.25 7.73
CA GLY A 378 -20.33 -15.12 7.74
C GLY A 378 -20.87 -13.79 7.23
N ILE A 379 -20.11 -13.07 6.39
CA ILE A 379 -20.63 -11.96 5.59
C ILE A 379 -21.06 -12.51 4.24
N GLU A 380 -22.31 -12.30 3.85
CA GLU A 380 -22.81 -12.69 2.54
C GLU A 380 -22.30 -11.74 1.44
N VAL A 381 -21.48 -12.28 0.52
CA VAL A 381 -20.86 -11.49 -0.54
C VAL A 381 -21.51 -11.72 -1.89
N SER A 382 -22.16 -10.66 -2.41
CA SER A 382 -22.51 -10.54 -3.83
C SER A 382 -21.31 -9.98 -4.60
N ARG A 383 -20.60 -10.83 -5.34
CA ARG A 383 -19.40 -10.40 -6.09
C ARG A 383 -19.77 -9.57 -7.32
N ARG A 384 -19.15 -8.40 -7.46
CA ARG A 384 -19.13 -7.58 -8.67
C ARG A 384 -17.70 -7.54 -9.24
N PRO A 385 -17.42 -8.16 -10.40
CA PRO A 385 -16.09 -8.13 -11.00
C PRO A 385 -15.58 -6.72 -11.29
N THR A 386 -14.27 -6.56 -11.30
CA THR A 386 -13.61 -5.32 -11.75
C THR A 386 -13.01 -5.50 -13.14
N TYR A 387 -12.63 -4.39 -13.76
CA TYR A 387 -12.01 -4.42 -15.09
C TYR A 387 -11.03 -3.25 -15.23
N SER A 388 -10.14 -3.38 -16.20
CA SER A 388 -9.25 -2.34 -16.69
C SER A 388 -9.32 -2.34 -18.21
N ILE A 389 -9.21 -1.15 -18.81
CA ILE A 389 -9.23 -0.95 -20.26
C ILE A 389 -7.83 -0.66 -20.82
N LYS A 390 -6.81 -0.64 -19.95
CA LYS A 390 -5.43 -0.34 -20.30
C LYS A 390 -4.80 -1.50 -21.06
N LYS A 391 -4.41 -1.27 -22.30
CA LYS A 391 -3.70 -2.26 -23.13
C LYS A 391 -2.36 -2.69 -22.50
N SER A 392 -1.66 -1.74 -21.88
CA SER A 392 -0.42 -1.97 -21.11
C SER A 392 -0.58 -2.97 -19.97
N CYS A 393 -1.80 -3.21 -19.49
CA CYS A 393 -2.10 -4.18 -18.43
C CYS A 393 -2.41 -5.59 -18.95
N GLU A 394 -2.49 -5.83 -20.26
CA GLU A 394 -2.93 -7.13 -20.83
C GLU A 394 -2.10 -8.31 -20.32
N GLU A 395 -0.77 -8.21 -20.36
CA GLU A 395 0.13 -9.27 -19.88
C GLU A 395 -0.03 -9.53 -18.38
N HIS A 396 -0.13 -8.46 -17.58
CA HIS A 396 -0.34 -8.53 -16.13
C HIS A 396 -1.68 -9.16 -15.78
N LEU A 397 -2.75 -8.79 -16.50
CA LEU A 397 -4.09 -9.36 -16.34
C LEU A 397 -4.13 -10.82 -16.78
N ALA A 398 -3.44 -11.18 -17.86
CA ALA A 398 -3.31 -12.56 -18.32
C ALA A 398 -2.59 -13.43 -17.26
N ALA A 399 -1.48 -12.95 -16.71
CA ALA A 399 -0.77 -13.64 -15.64
C ALA A 399 -1.67 -13.85 -14.42
N LYS A 400 -2.40 -12.82 -13.97
CA LYS A 400 -3.39 -12.95 -12.86
C LYS A 400 -4.45 -14.02 -13.15
N LYS A 401 -4.94 -14.13 -14.39
CA LYS A 401 -5.95 -15.14 -14.78
C LYS A 401 -5.44 -16.57 -14.66
N CYS A 402 -4.15 -16.78 -14.93
CA CYS A 402 -3.50 -18.07 -14.78
C CYS A 402 -3.23 -18.47 -13.32
N ASP A 403 -3.44 -17.57 -12.36
CA ASP A 403 -3.29 -17.85 -10.93
C ASP A 403 -4.56 -18.55 -10.38
N PRO A 404 -4.47 -19.82 -9.93
CA PRO A 404 -5.62 -20.54 -9.43
C PRO A 404 -6.27 -19.87 -8.21
N SER A 405 -5.49 -19.10 -7.43
CA SER A 405 -5.99 -18.39 -6.25
C SER A 405 -6.93 -17.22 -6.58
N TYR A 406 -6.81 -16.65 -7.79
CA TYR A 406 -7.62 -15.52 -8.22
C TYR A 406 -8.88 -15.95 -9.00
N PHE A 407 -8.80 -17.01 -9.82
CA PHE A 407 -9.86 -17.32 -10.79
C PHE A 407 -10.44 -18.73 -10.73
N SER A 408 -9.82 -19.72 -10.06
CA SER A 408 -10.36 -21.09 -10.11
C SER A 408 -11.66 -21.22 -9.32
N ASP A 409 -12.75 -21.58 -10.01
CA ASP A 409 -13.86 -22.30 -9.42
C ASP A 409 -13.35 -23.70 -9.12
N LYS A 410 -12.82 -23.95 -7.92
CA LYS A 410 -12.89 -25.33 -7.43
C LYS A 410 -14.37 -25.62 -7.19
N LYS A 411 -15.01 -26.16 -8.23
CA LYS A 411 -16.28 -26.88 -8.14
C LYS A 411 -16.16 -28.02 -7.15
#